data_AF-A0A518CNF0-F1
#
_entry.id   AF-A0A518CNF0-F1
#
_cell.length_a   1.000
_cell.length_b   1.000
_cell.length_c   1.000
_cell.angle_alpha   90.00
_cell.angle_beta   90.00
_cell.angle_gamma   90.00
#
_symmetry.space_group_name_H-M   'P 1'
#
loop_
_entity.id
_entity.type
_entity.pdbx_description
1 polymer ?
#
loop_
_entity_poly.entity_id
_entity_poly.type
_entity_poly.pdbx_seq_one_letter_code
_entity_poly.pdbx_strand_id
1 'polypeptide(L)'
;MLGSLIAAQGNLILAGSEESIEEVTADKGYHSNAAISDCSGFGVRTYIPELELKYERVWADKPEEYERSMTNNRQRMRRSKGKRLQRQRSEKVERSFAHTCETGGARRTWLRGMEKINKRYLLQAASRNLGTLMRSLFGTGSPLGLQGAVWGLFGLYIAVIEWLCGLPGASSRLRSVRTNNRLIKTAHENHRHYLPTSQRIAMFSTGC
;
A
#
# COMPACT_ATOMS: atom_id res chain seq x y z
N MET A 1 11.95 11.25 -10.36
CA MET A 1 10.50 11.28 -10.65
C MET A 1 10.20 10.71 -12.03
N LEU A 2 10.69 11.29 -13.13
CA LEU A 2 10.39 10.76 -14.47
C LEU A 2 10.89 9.32 -14.67
N GLY A 3 12.09 9.01 -14.18
CA GLY A 3 12.61 7.64 -14.21
C GLY A 3 11.73 6.61 -13.47
N SER A 4 11.13 6.98 -12.34
CA SER A 4 10.20 6.08 -11.62
C SER A 4 8.86 5.94 -12.35
N LEU A 5 8.39 6.98 -13.04
CA LEU A 5 7.22 6.90 -13.92
C LEU A 5 7.45 5.96 -15.11
N ILE A 6 8.61 6.05 -15.76
CA ILE A 6 8.98 5.17 -16.88
C ILE A 6 9.05 3.72 -16.41
N ALA A 7 9.69 3.46 -15.26
CA ALA A 7 9.73 2.12 -14.68
C ALA A 7 8.33 1.59 -14.34
N ALA A 8 7.45 2.45 -13.80
CA ALA A 8 6.06 2.09 -13.51
C ALA A 8 5.28 1.75 -14.78
N GLN A 9 5.44 2.52 -15.86
CA GLN A 9 4.83 2.22 -17.15
C GLN A 9 5.36 0.90 -17.72
N GLY A 10 6.67 0.64 -17.60
CA GLY A 10 7.27 -0.63 -17.98
C GLY A 10 6.64 -1.82 -17.24
N ASN A 11 6.38 -1.68 -15.93
CA ASN A 11 5.71 -2.72 -15.15
C ASN A 11 4.26 -2.97 -15.61
N LEU A 12 3.53 -1.93 -16.03
CA LEU A 12 2.18 -2.10 -16.60
C LEU A 12 2.21 -2.89 -17.91
N ILE A 13 3.15 -2.55 -18.79
CA ILE A 13 3.35 -3.25 -20.06
C ILE A 13 3.72 -4.72 -19.81
N LEU A 14 4.64 -4.99 -18.87
CA LEU A 14 5.03 -6.35 -18.49
C LEU A 14 3.87 -7.14 -17.85
N ALA A 15 2.96 -6.45 -17.18
CA ALA A 15 1.74 -7.05 -16.64
C ALA A 15 0.64 -7.27 -17.70
N GLY A 16 0.89 -6.94 -18.97
CA GLY A 16 -0.07 -7.06 -20.07
C GLY A 16 -1.18 -5.99 -20.06
N SER A 17 -0.95 -4.86 -19.39
CA SER A 17 -1.90 -3.75 -19.36
C SER A 17 -1.63 -2.77 -20.50
N GLU A 18 -2.69 -2.41 -21.23
CA GLU A 18 -2.67 -1.39 -22.28
C GLU A 18 -2.81 0.05 -21.74
N GLU A 19 -2.95 0.20 -20.42
CA GLU A 19 -3.19 1.50 -19.79
C GLU A 19 -1.92 2.37 -19.78
N SER A 20 -2.12 3.67 -19.99
CA SER A 20 -1.04 4.67 -19.92
C SER A 20 -1.17 5.53 -18.67
N ILE A 21 -0.04 5.84 -18.03
CA ILE A 21 -0.04 6.67 -16.83
C ILE A 21 -0.28 8.14 -17.22
N GLU A 22 -1.51 8.61 -17.02
CA GLU A 22 -1.86 10.01 -17.28
C GLU A 22 -1.61 10.95 -16.09
N GLU A 23 -1.58 10.41 -14.87
CA GLU A 23 -1.56 11.20 -13.65
C GLU A 23 -0.58 10.67 -12.62
N VAL A 24 0.10 11.59 -11.94
CA VAL A 24 1.08 11.28 -10.90
C VAL A 24 0.80 12.03 -9.62
N THR A 25 0.79 11.29 -8.52
CA THR A 25 0.71 11.85 -7.16
C THR A 25 2.01 11.53 -6.45
N ALA A 26 2.67 12.53 -5.88
CA ALA A 26 3.94 12.33 -5.18
C ALA A 26 3.96 13.10 -3.85
N ASP A 27 4.98 12.81 -3.04
CA ASP A 27 5.24 13.58 -1.84
C ASP A 27 5.77 14.99 -2.15
N LYS A 28 5.83 15.82 -1.12
CA LYS A 28 6.29 17.21 -1.17
C LYS A 28 7.74 17.36 -1.63
N GLY A 29 8.57 16.32 -1.48
CA GLY A 29 9.98 16.29 -1.90
C GLY A 29 10.14 16.28 -3.41
N TYR A 30 9.14 15.81 -4.15
CA TYR A 30 9.12 15.85 -5.62
C TYR A 30 8.59 17.17 -6.21
N HIS A 31 8.37 18.19 -5.38
CA HIS A 31 7.85 19.50 -5.80
C HIS A 31 8.94 20.47 -6.32
N SER A 32 9.78 19.99 -7.23
CA SER A 32 10.76 20.84 -7.93
C SER A 32 10.20 21.37 -9.25
N ASN A 33 10.68 22.53 -9.70
CA ASN A 33 10.22 23.15 -10.94
C ASN A 33 10.46 22.21 -12.14
N ALA A 34 11.67 21.64 -12.23
CA ALA A 34 12.04 20.69 -13.27
C ALA A 34 11.11 19.47 -13.25
N ALA A 35 10.94 18.79 -12.11
CA ALA A 35 10.13 17.57 -12.05
C ALA A 35 8.68 17.78 -12.46
N ILE A 36 8.06 18.90 -12.05
CA ILE A 36 6.67 19.22 -12.40
C ILE A 36 6.56 19.61 -13.87
N SER A 37 7.50 20.41 -14.39
CA SER A 37 7.53 20.83 -15.79
C SER A 37 7.78 19.65 -16.73
N ASP A 38 8.75 18.80 -16.41
CA ASP A 38 9.06 17.58 -17.17
C ASP A 38 7.82 16.72 -17.29
N CYS A 39 7.12 16.43 -16.17
CA CYS A 39 5.89 15.65 -16.21
C CYS A 39 4.83 16.31 -17.10
N SER A 40 4.67 17.63 -17.01
CA SER A 40 3.75 18.37 -17.88
C SER A 40 4.14 18.27 -19.36
N GLY A 41 5.44 18.30 -19.67
CA GLY A 41 5.97 18.13 -21.03
C GLY A 41 5.68 16.74 -21.62
N PHE A 42 5.68 15.70 -20.78
CA PHE A 42 5.26 14.34 -21.15
C PHE A 42 3.74 14.12 -21.10
N GLY A 43 2.93 15.17 -20.91
CA GLY A 43 1.47 15.07 -20.84
C GLY A 43 0.92 14.47 -19.54
N VAL A 44 1.77 14.25 -18.53
CA VAL A 44 1.40 13.66 -17.25
C VAL A 44 0.97 14.74 -16.26
N ARG A 45 -0.25 14.64 -15.75
CA ARG A 45 -0.81 15.60 -14.78
C ARG A 45 -0.29 15.32 -13.37
N THR A 46 0.36 16.32 -12.77
CA THR A 46 0.88 16.23 -11.40
C THR A 46 -0.14 16.66 -10.34
N TYR A 47 -0.10 15.96 -9.21
CA TYR A 47 -0.82 16.26 -7.97
C TYR A 47 0.16 16.19 -6.79
N ILE A 48 1.03 17.20 -6.69
CA ILE A 48 2.11 17.21 -5.71
C ILE A 48 1.88 18.37 -4.72
N PRO A 49 1.89 18.12 -3.39
CA PRO A 49 1.77 19.19 -2.40
C PRO A 49 2.93 20.17 -2.51
N GLU A 50 2.62 21.46 -2.44
CA GLU A 50 3.65 22.49 -2.51
C GLU A 50 4.43 22.62 -1.21
N LEU A 51 5.71 23.01 -1.33
CA LEU A 51 6.50 23.43 -0.19
C LEU A 51 5.97 24.73 0.40
N GLU A 52 5.73 24.75 1.70
CA GLU A 52 5.45 26.00 2.43
C GLU A 52 6.75 26.78 2.49
N LEU A 53 6.81 27.88 1.74
CA LEU A 53 7.97 28.75 1.68
C LEU A 53 7.73 29.99 2.52
N LYS A 54 8.79 30.48 3.16
CA LYS A 54 8.76 31.74 3.93
C LYS A 54 8.57 32.97 3.02
N TYR A 55 8.96 32.85 1.75
CA TYR A 55 8.94 33.93 0.78
C TYR A 55 8.20 33.49 -0.49
N GLU A 56 7.61 34.46 -1.18
CA GLU A 56 6.99 34.20 -2.47
C GLU A 56 8.03 33.81 -3.53
N ARG A 57 7.61 32.97 -4.47
CA ARG A 57 8.46 32.56 -5.58
C ARG A 57 8.56 33.71 -6.58
N VAL A 58 9.79 34.11 -6.88
CA VAL A 58 10.10 35.00 -8.00
C VAL A 58 10.27 34.16 -9.28
N TRP A 59 9.61 34.59 -10.36
CA TRP A 59 9.62 33.93 -11.68
C TRP A 59 10.42 34.67 -12.75
N ALA A 60 10.93 35.87 -12.47
CA ALA A 60 11.59 36.73 -13.45
C ALA A 60 12.73 36.05 -14.25
N ASP A 61 13.57 35.27 -13.58
CA ASP A 61 14.72 34.59 -14.21
C ASP A 61 14.42 33.12 -14.59
N LYS A 62 13.15 32.73 -14.66
CA LYS A 62 12.75 31.33 -14.88
C LYS A 62 11.94 31.19 -16.17
N PRO A 63 12.02 30.02 -16.84
CA PRO A 63 11.14 29.70 -17.95
C PRO A 63 9.66 29.84 -17.58
N GLU A 64 8.86 30.40 -18.47
CA GLU A 64 7.41 30.57 -18.30
C GLU A 64 6.71 29.21 -18.06
N GLU A 65 7.22 28.14 -18.68
CA GLU A 65 6.74 26.77 -18.49
C GLU A 65 6.72 26.33 -17.02
N TYR A 66 7.69 26.80 -16.22
CA TYR A 66 7.76 26.46 -14.81
C TYR A 66 6.65 27.13 -14.03
N GLU A 67 6.41 28.42 -14.26
CA GLU A 67 5.33 29.16 -13.61
C GLU A 67 3.97 28.56 -13.95
N ARG A 68 3.74 28.29 -15.24
CA ARG A 68 2.50 27.69 -15.74
C ARG A 68 2.27 26.31 -15.12
N SER A 69 3.27 25.43 -15.13
CA SER A 69 3.15 24.07 -14.60
C SER A 69 2.92 24.06 -13.10
N MET A 70 3.60 24.96 -12.37
CA MET A 70 3.44 25.11 -10.92
C MET A 70 2.06 25.64 -10.55
N THR A 71 1.60 26.68 -11.23
CA THR A 71 0.27 27.27 -11.02
C THR A 71 -0.84 26.25 -11.30
N ASN A 72 -0.70 25.47 -12.37
CA ASN A 72 -1.63 24.39 -12.69
C ASN A 72 -1.64 23.30 -11.60
N ASN A 73 -0.47 22.87 -11.12
CA ASN A 73 -0.37 21.92 -10.01
C ASN A 73 -1.05 22.46 -8.74
N ARG A 74 -0.81 23.73 -8.38
CA ARG A 74 -1.47 24.43 -7.26
C ARG A 74 -2.98 24.36 -7.36
N GLN A 75 -3.52 24.70 -8.53
CA GLN A 75 -4.96 24.70 -8.78
C GLN A 75 -5.54 23.28 -8.67
N ARG A 76 -4.85 22.26 -9.20
CA ARG A 76 -5.26 20.85 -9.10
C ARG A 76 -5.29 20.36 -7.65
N MET A 77 -4.31 20.75 -6.83
CA MET A 77 -4.23 20.37 -5.42
C MET A 77 -5.38 20.94 -4.57
N ARG A 78 -5.91 22.11 -4.94
CA ARG A 78 -7.09 22.70 -4.26
C ARG A 78 -8.40 21.94 -4.55
N ARG A 79 -8.49 21.25 -5.69
CA ARG A 79 -9.71 20.52 -6.12
C ARG A 79 -9.95 19.26 -5.29
N SER A 80 -11.19 18.79 -5.27
CA SER A 80 -11.60 17.56 -4.58
C SER A 80 -10.80 16.33 -5.04
N LYS A 81 -10.48 16.24 -6.34
CA LYS A 81 -9.67 15.18 -6.91
C LYS A 81 -8.26 15.12 -6.30
N GLY A 82 -7.57 16.26 -6.21
CA GLY A 82 -6.23 16.31 -5.59
C GLY A 82 -6.25 15.86 -4.14
N LYS A 83 -7.24 16.31 -3.36
CA LYS A 83 -7.43 15.87 -1.97
C LYS A 83 -7.71 14.36 -1.87
N ARG A 84 -8.52 13.81 -2.77
CA ARG A 84 -8.81 12.37 -2.82
C ARG A 84 -7.56 11.54 -3.15
N LEU A 85 -6.77 11.98 -4.13
CA LEU A 85 -5.52 11.31 -4.50
C LEU A 85 -4.52 11.30 -3.34
N GLN A 86 -4.41 12.40 -2.60
CA GLN A 86 -3.54 12.44 -1.41
C GLN A 86 -4.01 11.49 -0.31
N ARG A 87 -5.33 11.38 -0.07
CA ARG A 87 -5.87 10.36 0.86
C ARG A 87 -5.53 8.94 0.41
N GLN A 88 -5.70 8.65 -0.88
CA GLN A 88 -5.33 7.35 -1.45
C GLN A 88 -3.84 7.07 -1.34
N ARG A 89 -2.97 8.08 -1.49
CA ARG A 89 -1.53 7.95 -1.28
C ARG A 89 -1.21 7.56 0.16
N SER A 90 -1.77 8.27 1.15
CA SER A 90 -1.55 7.93 2.56
C SER A 90 -2.06 6.53 2.92
N GLU A 91 -3.19 6.13 2.33
CA GLU A 91 -3.79 4.81 2.56
C GLU A 91 -3.04 3.66 1.88
N LYS A 92 -2.66 3.80 0.61
CA LYS A 92 -2.08 2.71 -0.18
C LYS A 92 -0.56 2.64 -0.03
N VAL A 93 0.10 3.80 -0.03
CA VAL A 93 1.56 3.89 -0.08
C VAL A 93 2.14 4.06 1.31
N GLU A 94 1.75 5.11 2.03
CA GLU A 94 2.37 5.40 3.33
C GLU A 94 2.05 4.32 4.36
N ARG A 95 0.81 3.80 4.38
CA ARG A 95 0.44 2.70 5.26
C ARG A 95 1.16 1.39 4.92
N SER A 96 1.40 1.08 3.64
CA SER A 96 2.15 -0.13 3.27
C SER A 96 3.61 -0.02 3.67
N PHE A 97 4.21 1.17 3.54
CA PHE A 97 5.53 1.46 4.10
C PHE A 97 5.55 1.37 5.63
N ALA A 98 4.55 1.89 6.34
CA ALA A 98 4.47 1.75 7.79
C ALA A 98 4.46 0.27 8.21
N HIS A 99 3.62 -0.56 7.57
CA HIS A 99 3.60 -1.99 7.86
C HIS A 99 4.91 -2.70 7.52
N THR A 100 5.58 -2.33 6.43
CA THR A 100 6.83 -2.96 6.02
C THR A 100 8.00 -2.52 6.92
N CYS A 101 8.14 -1.21 7.12
CA CYS A 101 9.28 -0.61 7.82
C CYS A 101 9.17 -0.64 9.34
N GLU A 102 7.97 -0.40 9.88
CA GLU A 102 7.74 -0.32 11.32
C GLU A 102 7.38 -1.69 11.87
N THR A 103 6.18 -2.20 11.56
CA THR A 103 5.73 -3.52 12.06
C THR A 103 6.58 -4.66 11.50
N GLY A 104 6.99 -4.57 10.23
CA GLY A 104 7.83 -5.56 9.55
C GLY A 104 9.33 -5.42 9.82
N GLY A 105 9.77 -4.38 10.54
CA GLY A 105 11.16 -4.19 10.92
C GLY A 105 12.13 -3.99 9.74
N ALA A 106 11.65 -3.53 8.58
CA ALA A 106 12.51 -3.27 7.42
C ALA A 106 13.45 -2.07 7.63
N ARG A 107 13.10 -1.14 8.53
CA ARG A 107 13.78 0.17 8.66
C ARG A 107 15.26 0.07 9.03
N ARG A 108 15.65 -0.97 9.75
CA ARG A 108 17.05 -1.19 10.18
C ARG A 108 17.51 -2.57 9.76
N THR A 109 18.79 -2.70 9.43
CA THR A 109 19.43 -3.96 9.08
C THR A 109 20.90 -3.97 9.47
N TRP A 110 21.41 -5.14 9.81
CA TRP A 110 22.83 -5.38 10.06
C TRP A 110 23.58 -5.81 8.80
N LEU A 111 22.85 -6.05 7.69
CA LEU A 111 23.46 -6.38 6.40
C LEU A 111 24.29 -5.19 5.89
N ARG A 112 25.44 -5.50 5.29
CA ARG A 112 26.33 -4.51 4.66
C ARG A 112 26.31 -4.68 3.14
N GLY A 113 26.39 -3.55 2.43
CA GLY A 113 26.37 -3.49 0.97
C GLY A 113 24.95 -3.34 0.39
N MET A 114 24.80 -2.44 -0.58
CA MET A 114 23.50 -2.09 -1.19
C MET A 114 22.76 -3.29 -1.76
N GLU A 115 23.48 -4.23 -2.38
CA GLU A 115 22.87 -5.42 -3.00
C GLU A 115 22.13 -6.30 -1.97
N LYS A 116 22.79 -6.62 -0.84
CA LYS A 116 22.22 -7.45 0.22
C LYS A 116 21.04 -6.75 0.90
N ILE A 117 21.18 -5.45 1.12
CA ILE A 117 20.12 -4.61 1.71
C ILE A 117 18.90 -4.58 0.78
N ASN A 118 19.10 -4.35 -0.53
CA ASN A 118 18.04 -4.34 -1.53
C ASN A 118 17.33 -5.68 -1.62
N LYS A 119 18.06 -6.80 -1.66
CA LYS A 119 17.46 -8.16 -1.65
C LYS A 119 16.56 -8.38 -0.44
N ARG A 120 17.01 -8.02 0.76
CA ARG A 120 16.19 -8.12 1.99
C ARG A 120 14.93 -7.25 1.88
N TYR A 121 15.09 -6.00 1.46
CA TYR A 121 13.97 -5.05 1.40
C TYR A 121 12.92 -5.47 0.37
N LEU A 122 13.37 -5.91 -0.82
CA LEU A 122 12.50 -6.46 -1.87
C LEU A 122 11.73 -7.69 -1.39
N LEU A 123 12.40 -8.62 -0.69
CA LEU A 123 11.74 -9.81 -0.15
C LEU A 123 10.64 -9.44 0.85
N GLN A 124 10.90 -8.47 1.73
CA GLN A 124 9.91 -8.02 2.71
C GLN A 124 8.72 -7.32 2.06
N ALA A 125 8.97 -6.43 1.09
CA ALA A 125 7.92 -5.77 0.32
C ALA A 125 7.08 -6.80 -0.47
N ALA A 126 7.73 -7.76 -1.13
CA ALA A 126 7.06 -8.84 -1.86
C ALA A 126 6.19 -9.69 -0.93
N SER A 127 6.71 -10.06 0.24
CA SER A 127 5.98 -10.82 1.26
C SER A 127 4.74 -10.07 1.74
N ARG A 128 4.87 -8.75 2.00
CA ARG A 128 3.74 -7.89 2.40
C ARG A 128 2.68 -7.81 1.30
N ASN A 129 3.09 -7.66 0.04
CA ASN A 129 2.19 -7.58 -1.12
C ASN A 129 1.48 -8.91 -1.35
N LEU A 130 2.20 -10.03 -1.27
CA LEU A 130 1.63 -11.37 -1.36
C LEU A 130 0.58 -11.59 -0.26
N GLY A 131 0.84 -11.18 0.98
CA GLY A 131 -0.15 -11.24 2.05
C GLY A 131 -1.43 -10.43 1.76
N THR A 132 -1.33 -9.28 1.08
CA THR A 132 -2.52 -8.53 0.61
C THR A 132 -3.29 -9.31 -0.45
N LEU A 133 -2.59 -9.85 -1.45
CA LEU A 133 -3.20 -10.62 -2.52
C LEU A 133 -3.89 -11.87 -1.99
N MET A 134 -3.22 -12.61 -1.11
CA MET A 134 -3.80 -13.79 -0.46
C MET A 134 -5.04 -13.42 0.38
N ARG A 135 -5.01 -12.29 1.10
CA ARG A 135 -6.20 -11.80 1.82
C ARG A 135 -7.35 -11.46 0.87
N SER A 136 -7.05 -10.86 -0.26
CA SER A 136 -8.05 -10.47 -1.25
C SER A 136 -8.67 -11.68 -1.95
N LEU A 137 -7.87 -12.69 -2.28
CA LEU A 137 -8.31 -13.87 -3.03
C LEU A 137 -8.94 -14.94 -2.13
N PHE A 138 -8.36 -15.17 -0.96
CA PHE A 138 -8.71 -16.30 -0.09
C PHE A 138 -9.25 -15.88 1.28
N GLY A 139 -9.40 -14.57 1.54
CA GLY A 139 -9.84 -14.05 2.83
C GLY A 139 -8.77 -14.10 3.93
N THR A 140 -7.69 -14.86 3.74
CA THR A 140 -6.59 -15.02 4.71
C THR A 140 -5.27 -14.50 4.14
N GLY A 141 -4.69 -13.48 4.77
CA GLY A 141 -3.45 -12.86 4.32
C GLY A 141 -2.17 -13.30 5.05
N SER A 142 -2.27 -14.27 5.95
CA SER A 142 -1.11 -14.80 6.67
C SER A 142 -1.15 -16.33 6.68
N PRO A 143 0.01 -16.99 6.62
CA PRO A 143 0.08 -18.45 6.77
C PRO A 143 -0.52 -18.92 8.11
N LEU A 144 -0.45 -18.10 9.16
CA LEU A 144 -1.07 -18.37 10.47
C LEU A 144 -2.61 -18.27 10.46
N GLY A 145 -3.21 -17.48 9.55
CA GLY A 145 -4.66 -17.41 9.42
C GLY A 145 -5.28 -18.72 8.95
N LEU A 146 -4.55 -19.49 8.15
CA LEU A 146 -4.94 -20.84 7.71
C LEU A 146 -4.79 -21.88 8.83
N GLN A 147 -3.82 -21.69 9.73
CA GLN A 147 -3.62 -22.62 10.84
C GLN A 147 -4.86 -22.73 11.72
N GLY A 148 -5.57 -21.64 12.00
CA GLY A 148 -6.81 -21.69 12.78
C GLY A 148 -7.89 -22.61 12.16
N ALA A 149 -8.00 -22.61 10.82
CA ALA A 149 -8.89 -23.50 10.11
C ALA A 149 -8.40 -24.97 10.13
N VAL A 150 -7.09 -25.18 9.98
CA VAL A 150 -6.48 -26.53 10.07
C VAL A 150 -6.61 -27.12 11.48
N TRP A 151 -6.35 -26.33 12.52
CA TRP A 151 -6.55 -26.72 13.93
C TRP A 151 -8.04 -26.98 14.23
N GLY A 152 -8.95 -26.19 13.64
CA GLY A 152 -10.39 -26.41 13.75
C GLY A 152 -10.85 -27.73 13.12
N LEU A 153 -10.35 -28.04 11.91
CA LEU A 153 -10.62 -29.31 11.23
C LEU A 153 -9.99 -30.49 11.96
N PHE A 154 -8.78 -30.34 12.48
CA PHE A 154 -8.11 -31.35 13.30
C PHE A 154 -8.87 -31.60 14.61
N GLY A 155 -9.34 -30.55 15.28
CA GLY A 155 -10.19 -30.67 16.47
C GLY A 155 -11.52 -31.39 16.17
N LEU A 156 -12.14 -31.11 15.02
CA LEU A 156 -13.35 -31.81 14.57
C LEU A 156 -13.06 -33.29 14.26
N TYR A 157 -11.94 -33.59 13.60
CA TYR A 157 -11.49 -34.95 13.32
C TYR A 157 -11.27 -35.76 14.60
N ILE A 158 -10.59 -35.20 15.61
CA ILE A 158 -10.41 -35.84 16.91
C ILE A 158 -11.75 -36.05 17.62
N ALA A 159 -12.65 -35.05 17.61
CA ALA A 159 -13.98 -35.18 18.22
C ALA A 159 -14.83 -36.28 17.56
N VAL A 160 -14.74 -36.44 16.24
CA VAL A 160 -15.41 -37.52 15.51
C VAL A 160 -14.82 -38.89 15.86
N ILE A 161 -13.49 -39.01 16.01
CA ILE A 161 -12.85 -40.25 16.48
C ILE A 161 -13.24 -40.58 17.91
N GLU A 162 -13.23 -39.61 18.82
CA GLU A 162 -13.65 -39.81 20.21
C GLU A 162 -15.12 -40.27 20.29
N TRP A 163 -15.99 -39.72 19.45
CA TRP A 163 -17.39 -40.13 19.32
C TRP A 163 -17.53 -41.57 18.76
N LEU A 164 -16.77 -41.92 17.71
CA LEU A 164 -16.81 -43.26 17.10
C LEU A 164 -16.18 -44.35 17.99
N CYS A 165 -15.14 -44.02 18.76
CA CYS A 165 -14.42 -44.97 19.61
C CYS A 165 -14.96 -45.05 21.04
N GLY A 166 -15.95 -44.23 21.42
CA GLY A 166 -16.63 -44.31 22.72
C GLY A 166 -15.73 -44.02 23.93
N LEU A 167 -14.67 -43.23 23.76
CA LEU A 167 -13.76 -42.87 24.85
C LEU A 167 -14.36 -41.76 25.74
N PRO A 168 -14.27 -41.85 27.08
CA PRO A 168 -14.78 -40.80 27.96
C PRO A 168 -13.93 -39.52 27.82
N GLY A 169 -14.57 -38.46 27.32
CA GLY A 169 -13.93 -37.23 26.86
C GLY A 169 -13.15 -36.45 27.92
N ALA A 170 -11.95 -36.02 27.56
CA ALA A 170 -11.19 -34.96 28.22
C ALA A 170 -11.74 -33.54 27.91
N SER A 171 -13.05 -33.43 27.64
CA SER A 171 -13.70 -32.22 27.13
C SER A 171 -13.98 -31.16 28.20
N SER A 172 -13.62 -31.38 29.47
CA SER A 172 -13.85 -30.41 30.55
C SER A 172 -12.71 -29.40 30.77
N ARG A 173 -11.55 -29.51 30.11
CA ARG A 173 -10.37 -28.65 30.39
C ARG A 173 -9.98 -27.66 29.28
N LEU A 174 -10.86 -27.37 28.33
CA LEU A 174 -10.67 -26.29 27.34
C LEU A 174 -11.59 -25.08 27.58
N ARG A 175 -12.13 -24.92 28.80
CA ARG A 175 -13.00 -23.79 29.16
C ARG A 175 -12.24 -22.53 29.63
N SER A 176 -10.90 -22.48 29.49
CA SER A 176 -10.10 -21.28 29.84
C SER A 176 -9.24 -20.72 28.70
N VAL A 177 -9.53 -21.03 27.44
CA VAL A 177 -9.16 -20.08 26.38
C VAL A 177 -10.29 -19.07 26.30
N ARG A 178 -10.32 -18.19 27.31
CA ARG A 178 -11.10 -16.95 27.25
C ARG A 178 -10.55 -16.21 26.05
N THR A 179 -11.24 -16.37 24.93
CA THR A 179 -11.00 -15.65 23.69
C THR A 179 -10.86 -14.17 24.04
N ASN A 180 -9.64 -13.63 23.92
CA ASN A 180 -9.43 -12.19 23.82
C ASN A 180 -9.93 -11.74 22.43
N ASN A 181 -11.22 -11.95 22.20
CA ASN A 181 -11.94 -11.61 20.97
C ASN A 181 -12.27 -10.11 20.90
N ARG A 182 -11.90 -9.32 21.93
CA ARG A 182 -12.05 -7.86 21.90
C ARG A 182 -11.03 -7.16 20.99
N LEU A 183 -9.90 -7.80 20.65
CA LEU A 183 -8.94 -7.24 19.69
C LEU A 183 -9.24 -7.63 18.23
N ILE A 184 -9.89 -8.78 18.00
CA ILE A 184 -10.22 -9.24 16.64
C ILE A 184 -11.53 -8.63 16.13
N LYS A 185 -12.53 -8.42 17.01
CA LYS A 185 -13.79 -7.76 16.61
C LYS A 185 -13.60 -6.28 16.27
N THR A 186 -12.74 -5.55 16.98
CA THR A 186 -12.38 -4.16 16.63
C THR A 186 -11.55 -4.07 15.35
N ALA A 187 -10.72 -5.08 15.05
CA ALA A 187 -10.04 -5.17 13.76
C ALA A 187 -11.05 -5.46 12.61
N HIS A 188 -12.02 -6.35 12.83
CA HIS A 188 -12.96 -6.77 11.78
C HIS A 188 -14.04 -5.72 11.46
N GLU A 189 -14.53 -4.97 12.46
CA GLU A 189 -15.50 -3.87 12.22
C GLU A 189 -14.85 -2.68 11.54
N ASN A 190 -13.60 -2.35 11.86
CA ASN A 190 -12.87 -1.34 11.12
C ASN A 190 -12.59 -1.79 9.68
N HIS A 191 -12.30 -3.08 9.44
CA HIS A 191 -11.87 -3.57 8.13
C HIS A 191 -12.96 -3.73 7.04
N ARG A 192 -14.26 -3.55 7.34
CA ARG A 192 -15.32 -3.63 6.31
C ARG A 192 -15.36 -2.43 5.36
N HIS A 193 -14.68 -1.33 5.66
CA HIS A 193 -14.55 -0.19 4.74
C HIS A 193 -13.46 -0.35 3.67
N TYR A 194 -12.77 -1.49 3.61
CA TYR A 194 -11.49 -1.63 2.89
C TYR A 194 -11.55 -2.38 1.55
N LEU A 195 -12.74 -2.74 1.07
CA LEU A 195 -12.89 -3.24 -0.29
C LEU A 195 -13.65 -2.19 -1.11
N PRO A 196 -13.03 -1.56 -2.13
CA PRO A 196 -13.80 -0.80 -3.10
C PRO A 196 -14.70 -1.78 -3.83
N THR A 197 -15.99 -1.75 -3.50
CA THR A 197 -17.04 -2.39 -4.28
C THR A 197 -17.03 -1.70 -5.64
N SER A 198 -16.58 -2.41 -6.68
CA SER A 198 -16.72 -1.99 -8.08
C SER A 198 -16.38 -0.52 -8.36
N GLN A 199 -15.11 -0.13 -8.27
CA GLN A 199 -14.64 1.13 -8.86
C GLN A 199 -13.51 0.83 -9.85
N ARG A 200 -13.71 1.27 -11.09
CA ARG A 200 -12.67 1.34 -12.13
C ARG A 200 -11.35 1.76 -11.48
N ILE A 201 -10.30 0.98 -11.72
CA ILE A 201 -8.95 1.25 -11.23
C ILE A 201 -8.58 2.65 -11.74
N ALA A 202 -8.56 3.65 -10.86
CA ALA A 202 -8.13 4.97 -11.24
C ALA A 202 -6.62 4.92 -11.57
N MET A 203 -6.28 5.31 -12.80
CA MET A 203 -4.93 5.35 -13.35
C MET A 203 -4.11 6.47 -12.72
N PHE A 204 -3.46 6.20 -11.59
CA PHE A 204 -2.52 7.14 -10.99
C PHE A 204 -1.29 6.41 -10.47
N SER A 205 -0.10 6.94 -10.77
CA SER A 205 1.16 6.42 -10.27
C SER A 205 1.64 7.21 -9.06
N THR A 206 2.27 6.53 -8.11
CA THR A 206 2.94 7.15 -6.96
C THR A 206 4.45 7.11 -7.18
N GLY A 207 5.07 8.26 -7.39
CA GLY A 207 6.46 8.37 -7.84
C GLY A 207 7.54 8.09 -6.78
N CYS A 208 7.25 7.25 -5.78
CA CYS A 208 8.20 6.85 -4.73
C CYS A 208 9.38 6.05 -5.28
#